data_AF-A0A5N7WVY7-F1
#
_entry.id   AF-A0A5N7WVY7-F1
#
_cell.length_a   1.000
_cell.length_b   1.000
_cell.length_c   1.000
_cell.angle_alpha   90.00
_cell.angle_beta   90.00
_cell.angle_gamma   90.00
#
_symmetry.space_group_name_H-M   'P 1'
#
loop_
_entity.id
_entity.type
_entity.pdbx_description
1 polymer ?
#
loop_
_entity_poly.entity_id
_entity_poly.type
_entity_poly.pdbx_seq_one_letter_code
_entity_poly.pdbx_strand_id
1 'polypeptide(L)'
;MAAKNSLAAAIRTVRKARGLSQEAFSDVSSRTYMSSLERDLKSPTIHKLAELCEVMDVHPLTLLTLAYVGDSAHQADELLARVRQELEAVLKESDTP
;
A
#
# COMPACT_ATOMS: atom_id res chain seq x y z
N MET A 1 -19.47 -9.91 -4.15
CA MET A 1 -19.17 -8.52 -3.73
C MET A 1 -17.69 -8.31 -3.91
N ALA A 2 -17.25 -7.38 -4.75
CA ALA A 2 -15.84 -7.07 -4.89
C ALA A 2 -15.30 -6.68 -3.51
N ALA A 3 -14.26 -7.37 -3.02
CA ALA A 3 -13.55 -6.94 -1.84
C ALA A 3 -13.12 -5.49 -2.09
N LYS A 4 -13.64 -4.55 -1.31
CA LYS A 4 -13.34 -3.13 -1.49
C LYS A 4 -11.86 -2.97 -1.13
N ASN A 5 -11.01 -2.69 -2.11
CA ASN A 5 -9.59 -2.44 -1.86
C ASN A 5 -9.47 -1.39 -0.76
N SER A 6 -8.73 -1.69 0.31
CA SER A 6 -8.67 -0.82 1.49
C SER A 6 -7.24 -0.48 1.83
N LEU A 7 -6.77 0.65 1.30
CA LEU A 7 -5.49 1.23 1.67
C LEU A 7 -5.46 1.59 3.16
N ALA A 8 -6.59 2.07 3.69
CA ALA A 8 -6.76 2.35 5.12
C ALA A 8 -6.48 1.12 5.98
N ALA A 9 -7.04 -0.05 5.60
CA ALA A 9 -6.79 -1.30 6.31
C ALA A 9 -5.33 -1.74 6.17
N ALA A 10 -4.75 -1.65 4.97
CA ALA A 10 -3.35 -2.02 4.73
C ALA A 10 -2.38 -1.19 5.58
N ILE A 11 -2.53 0.15 5.63
CA ILE A 11 -1.74 1.05 6.48
C ILE A 11 -1.83 0.62 7.94
N ARG A 12 -3.06 0.39 8.43
CA ARG A 12 -3.27 -0.01 9.82
C ARG A 12 -2.65 -1.36 10.13
N THR A 13 -2.77 -2.33 9.23
CA THR A 13 -2.23 -3.68 9.40
C THR A 13 -0.71 -3.65 9.46
N VAL A 14 -0.05 -3.00 8.49
CA VAL A 14 1.41 -2.91 8.47
C VAL A 14 1.93 -2.15 9.68
N ARG A 15 1.34 -0.99 10.01
CA ARG A 15 1.76 -0.21 11.19
C ARG A 15 1.70 -1.04 12.47
N LYS A 16 0.61 -1.77 12.68
CA LYS A 16 0.45 -2.64 13.85
C LYS A 16 1.44 -3.81 13.85
N ALA A 17 1.67 -4.43 12.70
CA ALA A 17 2.64 -5.52 12.57
C ALA A 17 4.08 -5.06 12.89
N ARG A 18 4.37 -3.78 12.66
CA ARG A 18 5.65 -3.13 13.04
C ARG A 18 5.68 -2.60 14.48
N GLY A 19 4.61 -2.73 15.25
CA GLY A 19 4.55 -2.24 16.63
C GLY A 19 4.55 -0.70 16.75
N LEU A 20 4.24 0.02 15.67
CA LEU A 20 4.32 1.47 15.61
C LEU A 20 3.03 2.12 16.12
N SER A 21 3.16 3.19 16.91
CA SER A 21 2.03 4.09 17.23
C SER A 21 1.71 4.99 16.03
N GLN A 22 0.55 5.66 16.01
CA GLN A 22 0.28 6.69 15.00
C GLN A 22 1.21 7.91 15.13
N GLU A 23 1.78 8.14 16.31
CA GLU A 23 2.69 9.26 16.59
C GLU A 23 4.11 9.01 16.08
N ALA A 24 4.46 7.74 15.81
CA ALA A 24 5.73 7.36 15.19
C ALA A 24 5.95 8.00 13.79
N PHE A 25 4.90 8.55 13.19
CA PHE A 25 4.94 9.20 11.87
C PHE A 25 5.11 10.72 11.96
N SER A 26 5.34 11.29 13.14
CA SER A 26 5.29 12.74 13.37
C SER A 26 6.19 13.59 12.46
N ASP A 27 7.31 13.05 11.99
CA ASP A 27 8.22 13.72 11.04
C ASP A 27 7.63 13.87 9.63
N VAL A 28 6.76 12.93 9.22
CA VAL A 28 6.20 12.88 7.86
C VAL A 28 4.69 13.14 7.83
N SER A 29 4.01 13.03 8.97
CA SER A 29 2.56 13.12 9.06
C SER A 29 2.05 13.41 10.47
N SER A 30 0.99 14.22 10.57
CA SER A 30 0.33 14.42 11.86
C SER A 30 -0.42 13.17 12.32
N ARG A 31 -0.46 12.92 13.64
CA ARG A 31 -1.28 11.86 14.25
C ARG A 31 -2.75 11.91 13.79
N THR A 32 -3.33 13.11 13.66
CA THR A 32 -4.71 13.29 13.19
C THR A 32 -4.86 12.83 11.75
N TYR A 33 -3.93 13.17 10.86
CA TYR A 33 -3.97 12.70 9.48
C TYR A 33 -3.78 11.18 9.40
N MET A 34 -2.85 10.61 10.17
CA MET A 34 -2.70 9.15 10.28
C MET A 34 -4.01 8.47 10.72
N SER A 35 -4.69 9.02 11.72
CA SER A 35 -6.00 8.53 12.14
C SER A 35 -7.06 8.65 11.04
N SER A 36 -7.07 9.74 10.28
CA SER A 36 -7.97 9.89 9.13
C SER A 36 -7.68 8.89 8.00
N LEU A 37 -6.42 8.60 7.71
CA LEU A 37 -6.02 7.59 6.73
C LEU A 37 -6.51 6.20 7.12
N GLU A 38 -6.25 5.77 8.36
CA GLU A 38 -6.63 4.43 8.84
C GLU A 38 -8.14 4.22 8.98
N ARG A 39 -8.92 5.30 8.95
CA ARG A 39 -10.38 5.30 9.01
C ARG A 39 -11.05 5.48 7.65
N ASP A 40 -10.28 5.46 6.55
CA ASP A 40 -10.78 5.66 5.18
C ASP A 40 -11.46 7.04 4.98
N LEU A 41 -11.04 8.06 5.76
CA LEU A 41 -11.59 9.43 5.68
C LEU A 41 -10.78 10.35 4.73
N LYS A 42 -9.55 9.95 4.41
CA LYS A 42 -8.64 10.66 3.52
C LYS A 42 -7.83 9.64 2.72
N SER A 43 -7.48 10.01 1.50
CA SER A 43 -6.55 9.24 0.66
C SER A 43 -5.21 9.97 0.59
N PRO A 44 -4.07 9.28 0.79
CA PRO A 44 -2.76 9.88 0.63
C PRO A 44 -2.40 9.98 -0.86
N THR A 45 -1.54 10.92 -1.22
CA THR A 45 -0.86 10.91 -2.52
C THR A 45 0.16 9.76 -2.56
N ILE A 46 0.65 9.38 -3.75
CA ILE A 46 1.72 8.37 -3.87
C ILE A 46 3.00 8.81 -3.14
N HIS A 47 3.37 10.09 -3.24
CA HIS A 47 4.51 10.63 -2.49
C HIS A 47 4.31 10.48 -0.98
N LYS A 48 3.12 10.85 -0.47
CA LYS A 48 2.82 10.70 0.96
C LYS A 48 2.84 9.22 1.37
N LEU A 49 2.35 8.33 0.51
CA LEU A 49 2.40 6.89 0.76
C LEU A 49 3.84 6.39 0.91
N ALA A 50 4.76 6.85 0.06
CA ALA A 50 6.17 6.50 0.13
C ALA A 50 6.80 6.93 1.46
N GLU A 51 6.60 8.19 1.88
CA GLU A 51 7.10 8.68 3.18
C GLU A 51 6.56 7.87 4.37
N LEU A 52 5.29 7.47 4.34
CA LEU A 52 4.73 6.59 5.39
C LEU A 52 5.36 5.20 5.36
N CYS A 53 5.65 4.67 4.18
CA CYS A 53 6.25 3.36 4.01
C CYS A 53 7.71 3.31 4.47
N GLU A 54 8.44 4.42 4.37
CA GLU A 54 9.79 4.57 4.95
C GLU A 54 9.76 4.38 6.47
N VAL A 55 8.81 5.03 7.16
CA VAL A 55 8.64 4.87 8.63
C VAL A 55 8.24 3.44 9.00
N MET A 56 7.46 2.76 8.15
CA MET A 56 7.03 1.38 8.36
C MET A 56 8.07 0.33 7.93
N ASP A 57 9.20 0.74 7.38
CA ASP A 57 10.21 -0.13 6.79
C ASP A 57 9.59 -1.17 5.84
N VAL A 58 8.89 -0.65 4.82
CA VAL A 58 8.21 -1.47 3.80
C VAL A 58 8.24 -0.76 2.46
N HIS A 59 8.20 -1.52 1.35
CA HIS A 59 8.03 -0.93 0.03
C HIS A 59 6.55 -0.53 -0.21
N PRO A 60 6.22 0.61 -0.84
CA PRO A 60 4.84 1.02 -1.11
C PRO A 60 4.01 -0.02 -1.87
N LEU A 61 4.66 -0.76 -2.77
CA LEU A 61 4.00 -1.83 -3.52
C LEU A 61 3.49 -2.95 -2.60
N THR A 62 4.21 -3.29 -1.52
CA THR A 62 3.75 -4.29 -0.53
C THR A 62 2.45 -3.84 0.13
N LEU A 63 2.37 -2.56 0.48
CA LEU A 63 1.17 -1.97 1.07
C LEU A 63 -0.01 -1.99 0.08
N LEU A 64 0.25 -1.66 -1.19
CA LEU A 64 -0.75 -1.73 -2.26
C LEU A 64 -1.21 -3.16 -2.50
N THR A 65 -0.31 -4.15 -2.54
CA THR A 65 -0.67 -5.56 -2.64
C THR A 65 -1.63 -5.96 -1.51
N LEU A 66 -1.28 -5.65 -0.26
CA LEU A 66 -2.15 -5.91 0.90
C LEU A 66 -3.52 -5.22 0.80
N ALA A 67 -3.57 -4.02 0.22
CA ALA A 67 -4.84 -3.30 0.03
C ALA A 67 -5.80 -4.03 -0.92
N TYR A 68 -5.28 -4.81 -1.88
CA TYR A 68 -6.07 -5.55 -2.87
C TYR A 68 -6.40 -6.99 -2.44
N VAL A 69 -5.50 -7.64 -1.69
CA VAL A 69 -5.59 -9.08 -1.38
C VAL A 69 -5.88 -9.39 0.09
N GLY A 70 -5.87 -8.37 0.95
CA GLY A 70 -6.00 -8.54 2.39
C GLY A 70 -4.82 -9.33 2.97
N ASP A 71 -5.13 -10.39 3.71
CA ASP A 71 -4.17 -11.28 4.38
C ASP A 71 -3.96 -12.62 3.62
N SER A 72 -4.48 -12.75 2.40
CA SER A 72 -4.36 -13.97 1.60
C SER A 72 -3.04 -14.02 0.82
N ALA A 73 -2.11 -14.87 1.26
CA ALA A 73 -0.84 -15.10 0.57
C ALA A 73 -1.04 -15.62 -0.87
N HIS A 74 -1.99 -16.53 -1.08
CA HIS A 74 -2.31 -17.05 -2.41
C HIS A 74 -2.74 -15.95 -3.38
N GLN A 75 -3.63 -15.06 -2.94
CA GLN A 75 -4.08 -13.94 -3.76
C GLN A 75 -2.96 -12.92 -3.99
N ALA A 76 -2.04 -12.74 -3.03
CA ALA A 76 -0.85 -11.92 -3.21
C ALA A 76 0.04 -12.47 -4.32
N ASP A 77 0.30 -13.77 -4.33
CA ASP A 77 1.12 -14.42 -5.37
C ASP A 77 0.48 -14.30 -6.76
N GLU A 78 -0.84 -14.57 -6.87
CA GLU A 78 -1.59 -14.38 -8.12
C GLU A 78 -1.52 -12.93 -8.62
N LEU A 79 -1.69 -11.95 -7.73
CA LEU A 79 -1.65 -10.54 -8.07
C LEU A 79 -0.25 -10.13 -8.55
N LEU A 80 0.81 -10.56 -7.85
CA LEU A 80 2.18 -10.23 -8.21
C LEU A 80 2.59 -10.88 -9.54
N ALA A 81 2.17 -12.12 -9.80
CA ALA A 81 2.39 -12.79 -11.08
C ALA A 81 1.70 -12.03 -12.22
N ARG A 82 0.46 -11.61 -12.01
CA ARG A 82 -0.30 -10.81 -12.98
C ARG A 82 0.37 -9.46 -13.25
N VAL A 83 0.74 -8.71 -12.21
CA VAL A 83 1.42 -7.40 -12.35
C VAL A 83 2.73 -7.56 -13.12
N ARG A 84 3.49 -8.63 -12.90
CA ARG A 84 4.70 -8.93 -13.67
C ARG A 84 4.42 -9.11 -15.16
N GLN A 85 3.39 -9.88 -15.51
CA GLN A 85 2.99 -10.07 -16.91
C GLN A 85 2.53 -8.77 -17.57
N GLU A 86 1.74 -7.97 -16.85
CA GLU A 86 1.28 -6.65 -17.32
C GLU A 86 2.46 -5.69 -17.55
N LEU A 87 3.44 -5.66 -16.64
CA LEU A 87 4.67 -4.87 -16.82
C LEU A 87 5.46 -5.28 -18.06
N GLU A 88 5.65 -6.58 -18.28
CA GLU A 88 6.33 -7.08 -19.48
C GLU A 88 5.58 -6.69 -20.76
N ALA A 89 4.25 -6.74 -20.77
CA ALA A 89 3.45 -6.37 -21.92
C ALA A 89 3.58 -4.87 -22.24
N VAL A 90 3.43 -4.00 -21.23
CA VAL A 90 3.52 -2.54 -21.38
C VAL A 90 4.93 -2.12 -21.86
N LEU A 91 5.98 -2.73 -21.33
CA LEU A 91 7.36 -2.41 -21.72
C LEU A 91 7.71 -2.92 -23.13
N LYS A 92 7.13 -4.06 -23.57
CA LYS A 92 7.29 -4.56 -24.96
C LYS A 92 6.58 -3.67 -25.98
N GLU A 93 5.42 -3.10 -25.64
CA GLU A 93 4.70 -2.19 -26.53
C GLU A 93 5.45 -0.87 -26.76
N SER A 94 6.24 -0.41 -25.77
CA SER A 94 7.08 0.79 -25.92
C SER A 94 8.32 0.62 -26.81
N ASP A 95 8.70 -0.62 -27.16
CA ASP A 95 9.84 -0.95 -28.02
C ASP A 95 9.43 -1.15 -29.50
N THR A 96 8.15 -0.96 -29.85
CA THR A 96 7.67 -1.08 -31.24
C THR A 96 7.64 0.32 -31.88
N PRO A 97 8.35 0.58 -33.00
CA PRO A 97 8.42 1.90 -33.65
C PRO A 97 7.08 2.47 -34.13
#